data_AF-A0A6L6CI24-F1
#
_entry.id   AF-A0A6L6CI24-F1
#
_cell.length_a   1.000
_cell.length_b   1.000
_cell.length_c   1.000
_cell.angle_alpha   90.00
_cell.angle_beta   90.00
_cell.angle_gamma   90.00
#
_symmetry.space_group_name_H-M   'P 1'
#
loop_
_entity.id
_entity.type
_entity.pdbx_description
1 polymer ?
#
loop_
_entity_poly.entity_id
_entity_poly.type
_entity_poly.pdbx_seq_one_letter_code
_entity_poly.pdbx_strand_id
1 'polypeptide(L)'
;MNTSGLTTDDQWFRSENGSGLLAGSPLTYFSVTDAGQKILDAIENNKPLPVNHAALTQRLLAKGAVHPAYDTPGNAADLTVVIPSYVSETTHLDRLQTLVDSLVGLHLIVVDDCSPIGIVLSGAEVIRLP
;
A
#
# COMPACT_ATOMS: atom_id res chain seq x y z
N MET A 1 -16.58 -5.23 6.12
CA MET A 1 -15.54 -6.27 6.01
C MET A 1 -15.03 -6.56 7.41
N ASN A 2 -15.01 -7.83 7.84
CA ASN A 2 -14.45 -8.20 9.14
C ASN A 2 -12.92 -8.33 8.99
N THR A 3 -12.17 -7.84 9.97
CA THR A 3 -10.70 -7.91 9.99
C THR A 3 -10.24 -9.05 10.91
N SER A 4 -9.40 -9.94 10.41
CA SER A 4 -8.90 -11.10 11.17
C SER A 4 -7.53 -10.86 11.82
N GLY A 5 -6.84 -9.78 11.48
CA GLY A 5 -5.52 -9.47 12.02
C GLY A 5 -4.86 -8.27 11.33
N LEU A 6 -3.53 -8.22 11.43
CA LEU A 6 -2.68 -7.23 10.79
C LEU A 6 -1.63 -7.94 9.94
N THR A 7 -1.38 -7.45 8.73
CA THR A 7 -0.25 -7.83 7.88
C THR A 7 0.80 -6.73 7.88
N THR A 8 2.07 -7.10 7.75
CA THR A 8 3.16 -6.12 7.64
C THR A 8 3.17 -5.47 6.26
N ASP A 9 3.65 -4.24 6.19
CA ASP A 9 4.05 -3.64 4.93
C ASP A 9 5.28 -4.37 4.33
N ASP A 10 5.49 -4.24 3.01
CA ASP A 10 6.65 -4.83 2.33
C ASP A 10 7.98 -4.26 2.84
N GLN A 11 7.96 -3.02 3.35
CA GLN A 11 9.14 -2.37 3.93
C GLN A 11 9.20 -2.59 5.45
N TRP A 12 9.27 -3.85 5.91
CA TRP A 12 9.34 -4.17 7.34
C TRP A 12 10.74 -4.60 7.79
N PHE A 13 11.52 -3.66 8.35
CA PHE A 13 12.90 -3.92 8.76
C PHE A 13 13.11 -3.75 10.26
N ARG A 14 13.47 -4.84 10.94
CA ARG A 14 13.77 -4.87 12.38
C ARG A 14 15.25 -4.59 12.62
N SER A 15 15.57 -3.85 13.68
CA SER A 15 16.95 -3.77 14.17
C SER A 15 17.38 -5.10 14.79
N GLU A 16 18.68 -5.38 14.82
CA GLU A 16 19.23 -6.64 15.37
C GLU A 16 18.82 -6.90 16.83
N ASN A 17 18.70 -5.83 17.62
CA ASN A 17 18.28 -5.89 19.02
C ASN A 17 16.75 -5.84 19.22
N GLY A 18 15.96 -5.85 18.13
CA GLY A 18 14.51 -5.88 18.15
C GLY A 18 13.81 -4.60 18.62
N SER A 19 14.53 -3.58 19.11
CA SER A 19 13.92 -2.34 19.63
C SER A 19 13.57 -1.30 18.56
N GLY A 20 14.06 -1.48 17.34
CA GLY A 20 13.84 -0.60 16.20
C GLY A 20 13.03 -1.30 15.11
N LEU A 21 12.14 -0.54 14.47
CA LEU A 21 11.43 -0.93 13.26
C LEU A 21 11.49 0.24 12.28
N LEU A 22 11.86 -0.03 11.04
CA LEU A 22 11.75 0.90 9.93
C LEU A 22 10.67 0.37 8.98
N ALA A 23 9.55 1.10 8.86
CA ALA A 23 8.41 0.68 8.04
C ALA A 23 7.42 1.80 7.67
N GLY A 24 6.51 1.49 6.74
CA GLY A 24 5.42 2.34 6.31
C GLY A 24 5.74 3.26 5.12
N SER A 25 4.75 4.04 4.70
CA SER A 25 4.86 4.98 3.58
C SER A 25 4.32 6.37 3.96
N PRO A 26 5.17 7.41 4.02
CA PRO A 26 6.62 7.36 3.83
C PRO A 26 7.32 6.57 4.96
N LEU A 27 8.52 6.06 4.65
CA LEU A 27 9.31 5.21 5.54
C LEU A 27 9.55 5.89 6.89
N THR A 28 9.13 5.23 7.98
CA THR A 28 9.13 5.79 9.34
C THR A 28 9.89 4.87 10.30
N TYR A 29 10.74 5.46 11.16
CA TYR A 29 11.40 4.73 12.25
C TYR A 29 10.57 4.73 13.53
N PHE A 30 10.41 3.56 14.13
CA PHE A 30 9.75 3.33 15.40
C PHE A 30 10.76 2.74 16.39
N SER A 31 10.96 3.43 17.51
CA SER A 31 11.60 2.86 18.69
C SER A 31 10.53 2.26 19.61
N VAL A 32 10.73 1.03 20.04
CA VAL A 32 9.81 0.29 20.90
C VAL A 32 10.51 -0.25 22.15
N THR A 33 9.75 -0.38 23.22
CA THR A 33 10.17 -1.10 24.44
C THR A 33 10.06 -2.61 24.23
N ASP A 34 10.55 -3.40 25.19
CA ASP A 34 10.41 -4.87 25.17
C ASP A 34 8.96 -5.34 25.02
N ALA A 35 8.00 -4.62 25.61
CA ALA A 35 6.58 -4.90 25.43
C ALA A 35 6.13 -4.65 23.99
N GLY A 36 6.66 -3.59 23.36
CA GLY A 36 6.45 -3.31 21.94
C GLY A 36 7.09 -4.36 21.03
N GLN A 37 8.27 -4.87 21.37
CA GLN A 37 8.90 -5.96 20.61
C GLN A 37 7.97 -7.18 20.53
N LYS A 38 7.38 -7.60 21.64
CA LYS A 38 6.42 -8.72 21.68
C LYS A 38 5.19 -8.49 20.79
N ILE A 39 4.75 -7.25 20.64
CA ILE A 39 3.64 -6.90 19.74
C ILE A 39 4.09 -7.04 18.28
N LEU A 40 5.29 -6.53 17.95
CA LEU A 40 5.86 -6.65 16.60
C LEU A 40 6.08 -8.12 16.22
N ASP A 41 6.64 -8.92 17.12
CA ASP A 41 6.82 -10.36 16.92
C ASP A 41 5.47 -11.07 16.72
N ALA A 42 4.41 -10.66 17.45
CA ALA A 42 3.08 -11.22 17.26
C ALA A 42 2.51 -10.91 15.87
N ILE A 43 2.71 -9.70 15.36
CA ILE A 43 2.27 -9.30 14.02
C ILE A 43 3.03 -10.11 12.95
N GLU A 44 4.36 -10.16 13.03
CA GLU A 44 5.22 -10.89 12.07
C GLU A 44 4.86 -12.37 11.96
N ASN A 45 4.47 -12.98 13.08
CA ASN A 45 4.16 -14.40 13.16
C ASN A 45 2.67 -14.71 13.06
N ASN A 46 1.83 -13.71 12.75
CA ASN A 46 0.37 -13.82 12.72
C ASN A 46 -0.22 -14.49 13.99
N LYS A 47 0.28 -14.08 15.16
CA LYS A 47 -0.16 -14.55 16.48
C LYS A 47 -1.14 -13.58 17.12
N PRO A 48 -1.95 -14.03 18.10
CA PRO A 48 -2.80 -13.13 18.87
C PRO A 48 -2.00 -11.98 19.50
N LEU A 49 -2.52 -10.75 19.34
CA LEU A 49 -1.86 -9.56 19.83
C LEU A 49 -1.89 -9.48 21.37
N PRO A 50 -0.79 -9.11 22.04
CA PRO A 50 -0.76 -8.96 23.50
C PRO A 50 -1.76 -7.91 24.02
N VAL A 51 -2.19 -8.05 25.27
CA VAL A 51 -3.02 -7.03 25.94
C VAL A 51 -2.33 -5.66 25.88
N ASN A 52 -3.10 -4.59 25.65
CA ASN A 52 -2.63 -3.20 25.48
C ASN A 52 -1.84 -2.92 24.18
N HIS A 53 -1.95 -3.77 23.16
CA HIS A 53 -1.33 -3.52 21.84
C HIS A 53 -1.84 -2.27 21.11
N ALA A 54 -3.06 -1.83 21.42
CA ALA A 54 -3.85 -0.88 20.62
C ALA A 54 -3.09 0.40 20.25
N ALA A 55 -2.38 1.01 21.22
CA ALA A 55 -1.68 2.27 21.00
C ALA A 55 -0.52 2.14 19.98
N LEU A 56 0.24 1.04 20.02
CA LEU A 56 1.30 0.79 19.05
C LEU A 56 0.70 0.41 17.70
N THR A 57 -0.28 -0.49 17.65
CA THR A 57 -0.90 -0.92 16.38
C THR A 57 -1.59 0.23 15.65
N GLN A 58 -2.24 1.15 16.37
CA GLN A 58 -2.83 2.36 15.77
C GLN A 58 -1.77 3.26 15.13
N ARG A 59 -0.60 3.42 15.77
CA ARG A 59 0.51 4.21 15.21
C ARG A 59 1.09 3.55 13.97
N LEU A 60 1.22 2.23 13.97
CA LEU A 60 1.69 1.47 12.80
C LEU A 60 0.70 1.60 11.63
N LEU A 61 -0.61 1.43 11.89
CA LEU A 61 -1.68 1.63 10.90
C LEU A 61 -1.67 3.04 10.32
N ALA A 62 -1.57 4.06 11.17
CA ALA A 62 -1.55 5.47 10.75
C ALA A 62 -0.35 5.84 9.86
N LYS A 63 0.69 5.01 9.84
CA LYS A 63 1.88 5.18 9.01
C LYS A 63 1.94 4.18 7.85
N GLY A 64 0.92 3.34 7.69
CA GLY A 64 0.91 2.27 6.70
C GLY A 64 2.01 1.22 6.94
N ALA A 65 2.54 1.10 8.16
CA ALA A 65 3.54 0.10 8.50
C ALA A 65 2.93 -1.30 8.67
N VAL A 66 1.63 -1.34 8.95
CA VAL A 66 0.81 -2.55 8.94
C VAL A 66 -0.52 -2.24 8.27
N HIS A 67 -1.15 -3.27 7.74
CA HIS A 67 -2.42 -3.19 7.03
C HIS A 67 -3.44 -4.15 7.67
N PRO A 68 -4.75 -3.83 7.69
CA PRO A 68 -5.74 -4.77 8.15
C PRO A 68 -5.78 -6.02 7.24
N ALA A 69 -5.77 -7.20 7.86
CA ALA A 69 -6.01 -8.45 7.15
C ALA A 69 -7.52 -8.67 7.00
N TYR A 70 -7.99 -8.90 5.77
CA TYR A 70 -9.39 -9.18 5.47
C TYR A 70 -9.55 -10.64 5.05
N ASP A 71 -10.55 -11.33 5.60
CA ASP A 71 -10.80 -12.75 5.29
C ASP A 71 -11.40 -12.97 3.91
N THR A 72 -12.06 -11.95 3.37
CA THR A 72 -12.72 -12.00 2.07
C THR A 72 -12.19 -10.88 1.19
N PRO A 73 -11.77 -11.18 -0.05
CA PRO A 73 -11.46 -10.13 -1.01
C PRO A 73 -12.71 -9.26 -1.25
N GLY A 74 -12.50 -7.96 -1.42
CA GLY A 74 -13.56 -7.03 -1.81
C GLY A 74 -14.07 -7.31 -3.23
N ASN A 75 -15.20 -6.69 -3.58
CA ASN A 75 -15.72 -6.77 -4.95
C ASN A 75 -14.92 -5.80 -5.85
N ALA A 76 -14.45 -6.31 -6.99
CA ALA A 76 -13.75 -5.52 -8.02
C ALA A 76 -14.55 -4.30 -8.48
N ALA A 77 -15.89 -4.41 -8.52
CA ALA A 77 -16.78 -3.30 -8.90
C ALA A 77 -16.78 -2.12 -7.92
N ASP A 78 -16.34 -2.35 -6.67
CA ASP A 78 -16.26 -1.31 -5.63
C ASP A 78 -14.86 -0.65 -5.61
N LEU A 79 -13.94 -1.09 -6.46
CA LEU A 79 -12.56 -0.61 -6.53
C LEU A 79 -12.37 0.27 -7.76
N THR A 80 -11.76 1.44 -7.54
CA THR A 80 -11.23 2.28 -8.62
C THR A 80 -9.72 2.38 -8.45
N VAL A 81 -8.97 2.06 -9.50
CA VAL A 81 -7.52 2.24 -9.53
C VAL A 81 -7.21 3.59 -10.17
N VAL A 82 -6.48 4.42 -9.44
CA VAL A 82 -6.00 5.71 -9.95
C VAL A 82 -4.50 5.60 -10.21
N ILE A 83 -4.07 5.92 -11.42
CA ILE A 83 -2.67 5.82 -11.87
C ILE A 83 -2.15 7.20 -12.25
N PRO A 84 -1.51 7.94 -11.33
CA PRO A 84 -0.77 9.16 -11.66
C PRO A 84 0.38 8.80 -12.62
N SER A 85 0.43 9.48 -13.76
CA SER A 85 1.32 9.13 -14.86
C SER A 85 1.98 10.36 -15.44
N TYR A 86 3.30 10.31 -15.58
CA TYR A 86 4.07 11.26 -16.38
C TYR A 86 4.72 10.51 -17.54
N VAL A 87 4.28 10.83 -18.76
CA VAL A 87 4.71 10.17 -19.99
C VAL A 87 5.53 11.16 -20.81
N SER A 88 6.84 10.95 -20.87
CA SER A 88 7.75 11.81 -21.65
C SER A 88 8.13 11.21 -23.00
N GLU A 89 7.96 9.90 -23.19
CA GLU A 89 8.40 9.15 -24.36
C GLU A 89 7.42 8.01 -24.68
N THR A 90 7.44 7.51 -25.92
CA THR A 90 6.52 6.46 -26.38
C THR A 90 6.64 5.16 -25.59
N THR A 91 7.85 4.80 -25.15
CA THR A 91 8.10 3.60 -24.33
C THR A 91 7.39 3.68 -22.97
N HIS A 92 7.17 4.88 -22.43
CA HIS A 92 6.40 5.05 -21.19
C HIS A 92 4.91 4.79 -21.44
N LEU A 93 4.40 5.23 -22.60
CA LEU A 93 3.03 4.97 -23.02
C LEU A 93 2.78 3.46 -23.20
N ASP A 94 3.71 2.75 -23.85
CA ASP A 94 3.62 1.30 -24.04
C ASP A 94 3.58 0.54 -22.70
N ARG A 95 4.42 0.96 -21.75
CA ARG A 95 4.42 0.42 -20.38
C ARG A 95 3.12 0.71 -19.63
N LEU A 96 2.58 1.92 -19.80
CA LEU A 96 1.32 2.31 -19.20
C LEU A 96 0.14 1.52 -19.79
N GLN A 97 0.11 1.31 -21.11
CA GLN A 97 -0.90 0.45 -21.74
C GLN A 97 -0.80 -1.00 -21.24
N THR A 98 0.42 -1.53 -21.11
CA THR A 98 0.64 -2.88 -20.55
C THR A 98 0.09 -2.99 -19.12
N LEU A 99 0.26 -1.96 -18.29
CA LEU A 99 -0.30 -1.92 -16.94
C LEU A 99 -1.83 -1.88 -16.98
N VAL A 100 -2.42 -1.03 -17.83
CA VAL A 100 -3.88 -0.93 -18.01
C VAL A 100 -4.47 -2.28 -18.44
N ASP A 101 -3.85 -2.94 -19.41
CA ASP A 101 -4.30 -4.25 -19.90
C ASP A 101 -4.25 -5.32 -18.80
N SER A 102 -3.24 -5.27 -17.91
CA SER A 102 -3.11 -6.20 -16.77
C SER A 102 -4.18 -6.01 -15.70
N LEU A 103 -4.90 -4.89 -15.72
CA LEU A 103 -5.92 -4.51 -14.72
C LEU A 103 -7.34 -4.59 -15.30
N VAL A 104 -7.52 -5.32 -16.40
CA VAL A 104 -8.82 -5.52 -17.04
C VAL A 104 -9.90 -5.99 -16.04
N GLY A 105 -11.09 -5.40 -16.13
CA GLY A 105 -12.22 -5.70 -15.24
C GLY A 105 -12.30 -4.79 -14.01
N LEU A 106 -11.31 -3.92 -13.78
CA LEU A 106 -11.38 -2.85 -12.79
C LEU A 106 -11.79 -1.52 -13.44
N HIS A 107 -12.33 -0.61 -12.64
CA HIS A 107 -12.52 0.78 -13.06
C HIS A 107 -11.18 1.52 -12.94
N LEU A 108 -10.67 2.04 -14.06
CA LEU A 108 -9.33 2.62 -14.15
C LEU A 108 -9.39 4.10 -14.54
N ILE A 109 -8.74 4.94 -13.75
CA ILE A 109 -8.51 6.36 -14.04
C ILE A 109 -7.01 6.61 -14.11
N VAL A 110 -6.54 7.06 -15.27
CA VAL A 110 -5.16 7.52 -15.47
C VAL A 110 -5.15 9.04 -15.35
N VAL A 111 -4.39 9.55 -14.38
CA VAL A 111 -4.22 10.99 -14.19
C VAL A 111 -2.94 11.40 -14.89
N ASP A 112 -3.06 12.16 -15.98
CA ASP A 112 -1.94 12.74 -16.69
C ASP A 112 -1.37 13.92 -15.87
N ASP A 113 -0.21 13.69 -15.27
CA ASP A 113 0.54 14.61 -14.43
C ASP A 113 1.45 15.50 -15.30
N CYS A 114 0.84 16.33 -16.14
CA CYS A 114 1.54 17.29 -17.01
C CYS A 114 2.51 16.67 -18.03
N SER A 115 2.15 15.53 -18.61
CA SER A 115 2.97 14.87 -19.64
C SER A 115 3.20 15.78 -20.86
N PRO A 116 4.43 15.85 -21.39
CA PRO A 116 4.73 16.61 -22.60
C PRO A 116 4.13 15.99 -23.86
N ILE A 117 3.76 14.70 -23.83
CA ILE A 117 3.01 14.03 -24.89
C ILE A 117 1.60 13.67 -24.41
N GLY A 118 0.66 13.60 -25.35
CA GLY A 118 -0.72 13.21 -25.03
C GLY A 118 -0.80 11.72 -24.68
N ILE A 119 -1.51 11.41 -23.58
CA ILE A 119 -1.79 10.03 -23.17
C ILE A 119 -3.11 9.60 -23.83
N VAL A 120 -3.04 8.58 -24.68
CA VAL A 120 -4.21 7.92 -25.28
C VAL A 120 -4.10 6.44 -24.96
N LEU A 121 -5.08 5.92 -24.22
CA LEU A 121 -5.09 4.54 -23.74
C LEU A 121 -6.44 3.91 -24.03
N SER A 122 -6.43 2.61 -24.36
CA SER A 122 -7.63 1.79 -24.38
C SER A 122 -7.85 1.18 -22.99
N GLY A 123 -9.10 1.18 -22.51
CA GLY A 123 -9.48 0.50 -21.26
C GLY A 123 -9.34 1.32 -19.97
N ALA A 124 -9.01 2.61 -20.06
CA ALA A 124 -8.98 3.53 -18.92
C ALA A 124 -9.54 4.90 -19.30
N GLU A 125 -10.12 5.60 -18.31
CA GLU A 125 -10.42 7.02 -18.41
C GLU A 125 -9.14 7.82 -18.20
N VAL A 126 -8.83 8.78 -19.08
CA VAL A 126 -7.66 9.64 -18.94
C VAL A 126 -8.10 11.04 -18.55
N ILE A 127 -7.64 11.53 -17.40
CA ILE A 127 -7.91 12.88 -16.89
C ILE A 127 -6.60 13.65 -16.89
N ARG A 128 -6.54 14.76 -17.61
CA ARG A 128 -5.38 15.65 -17.60
C ARG A 128 -5.56 16.77 -16.58
N LEU A 129 -4.60 16.92 -15.69
CA LEU A 129 -4.57 18.06 -14.78
C LEU A 129 -4.18 19.33 -15.55
N PRO A 130 -4.78 20.49 -15.20
CA PRO A 130 -4.54 21.76 -15.88
C PRO A 130 -3.10 22.27 -15.73
#